data_AF-A0A946RFE7-F1
#
_entry.id   AF-A0A946RFE7-F1
#
_cell.length_a   1.000
_cell.length_b   1.000
_cell.length_c   1.000
_cell.angle_alpha   90.00
_cell.angle_beta   90.00
_cell.angle_gamma   90.00
#
_symmetry.space_group_name_H-M   'P 1'
#
loop_
_entity.id
_entity.type
_entity.pdbx_description
1 polymer ?
#
loop_
_entity_poly.entity_id
_entity_poly.type
_entity_poly.pdbx_seq_one_letter_code
_entity_poly.pdbx_strand_id
1 'polypeptide(L)'
;YIRCGKQNASLRGMETPLDITVEKSVELLANRNKRSADLRTIGDHPETGESLVVKDGRFGPYISDGKINASLKGDLTPESVTLAQATELINQRRLNPPKKRKRKTTKKKK
;
A
#
# COMPACT_ATOMS: atom_id res chain seq x y z
N TYR A 1 -12.17 10.96 -7.75
CA TYR A 1 -11.66 9.68 -8.32
C TYR A 1 -11.84 9.76 -9.82
N ILE A 2 -10.95 9.17 -10.60
CA ILE A 2 -11.04 9.13 -12.06
C ILE A 2 -11.90 7.93 -12.44
N ARG A 3 -12.76 8.09 -13.44
CA ARG A 3 -13.57 7.02 -14.00
C ARG A 3 -13.47 7.05 -15.52
N CYS A 4 -13.17 5.89 -16.10
CA CYS A 4 -13.20 5.66 -17.55
C CYS A 4 -14.05 4.41 -17.81
N GLY A 5 -15.30 4.60 -18.22
CA GLY A 5 -16.27 3.51 -18.42
C GLY A 5 -16.45 2.62 -17.17
N LYS A 6 -15.98 1.38 -17.27
CA LYS A 6 -16.00 0.34 -16.21
C LYS A 6 -14.78 0.41 -15.26
N GLN A 7 -13.76 1.19 -15.59
CA GLN A 7 -12.55 1.32 -14.79
C GLN A 7 -12.59 2.59 -13.93
N ASN A 8 -12.04 2.51 -12.71
CA ASN A 8 -11.95 3.63 -11.79
C ASN A 8 -10.64 3.63 -11.00
N ALA A 9 -10.08 4.82 -10.78
CA ALA A 9 -8.88 5.02 -9.98
C ALA A 9 -9.11 6.12 -8.94
N SER A 10 -8.70 5.88 -7.70
CA SER A 10 -8.78 6.88 -6.64
C SER A 10 -7.63 7.88 -6.77
N LEU A 11 -7.93 9.17 -6.63
CA LEU A 11 -6.93 10.20 -6.40
C LEU A 11 -6.39 10.00 -4.98
N ARG A 12 -5.14 9.54 -4.84
CA ARG A 12 -4.48 9.25 -3.55
C ARG A 12 -3.18 10.04 -3.35
N GLY A 13 -2.90 11.01 -4.21
CA GLY A 13 -1.75 11.90 -4.11
C GLY A 13 -2.15 13.30 -3.62
N MET A 14 -1.20 14.24 -3.72
CA MET A 14 -1.46 15.67 -3.49
C MET A 14 -2.33 16.31 -4.57
N GLU A 15 -2.42 15.67 -5.74
CA GLU A 15 -3.19 16.18 -6.88
C GLU A 15 -4.68 16.30 -6.57
N THR A 16 -5.20 17.48 -6.82
CA THR A 16 -6.63 17.75 -6.74
C THR A 16 -7.33 17.38 -8.05
N PRO A 17 -8.67 17.27 -8.07
CA PRO A 17 -9.41 17.06 -9.32
C PRO A 17 -9.22 18.19 -10.35
N LEU A 18 -8.74 19.36 -9.94
CA LEU A 18 -8.52 20.52 -10.80
C LEU A 18 -7.12 20.52 -11.42
N ASP A 19 -6.11 20.02 -10.70
CA ASP A 19 -4.71 20.06 -11.12
C ASP A 19 -4.28 18.82 -11.92
N ILE A 20 -5.12 17.79 -11.97
CA ILE A 20 -4.73 16.52 -12.57
C ILE A 20 -4.67 16.56 -14.11
N THR A 21 -3.57 16.08 -14.67
CA THR A 21 -3.38 15.95 -16.12
C THR A 21 -3.99 14.66 -16.68
N VAL A 22 -4.22 14.64 -17.99
CA VAL A 22 -4.75 13.46 -18.72
C VAL A 22 -3.76 12.29 -18.62
N GLU A 23 -2.46 12.57 -18.78
CA GLU A 23 -1.38 11.57 -18.69
C GLU A 23 -1.40 10.88 -17.31
N LYS A 24 -1.39 11.67 -16.24
CA LYS A 24 -1.47 11.16 -14.87
C LYS A 24 -2.75 10.39 -14.59
N SER A 25 -3.85 10.77 -15.24
CA SER A 25 -5.11 10.04 -15.16
C SER A 25 -5.04 8.65 -15.78
N VAL A 26 -4.36 8.52 -16.93
CA VAL A 26 -4.11 7.23 -17.60
C VAL A 26 -3.22 6.34 -16.73
N GLU A 27 -2.15 6.90 -16.16
CA GLU A 27 -1.26 6.18 -15.25
C GLU A 27 -2.01 5.62 -14.02
N LEU A 28 -2.85 6.43 -13.39
CA LEU A 28 -3.63 6.01 -12.22
C LEU A 28 -4.64 4.91 -12.55
N LEU A 29 -5.21 4.93 -13.76
CA LEU A 29 -6.09 3.88 -14.26
C LEU A 29 -5.33 2.58 -14.57
N ALA A 30 -4.14 2.67 -15.18
CA ALA A 30 -3.29 1.52 -15.46
C ALA A 30 -2.81 0.84 -14.17
N ASN A 31 -2.34 1.64 -13.21
CA ASN A 31 -1.88 1.16 -11.91
C ASN A 31 -2.99 0.53 -11.05
N ARG A 32 -4.27 0.68 -11.43
CA ARG A 32 -5.41 0.13 -10.68
C ARG A 32 -5.27 -1.36 -10.41
N ASN A 33 -4.80 -2.10 -11.40
CA ASN A 33 -4.69 -3.56 -11.38
C ASN A 33 -3.25 -4.04 -11.19
N LYS A 34 -2.30 -3.13 -10.88
CA LYS A 34 -0.91 -3.50 -10.62
C LYS A 34 -0.86 -4.48 -9.44
N ARG A 35 -0.37 -5.69 -9.71
CA ARG A 35 -0.11 -6.69 -8.68
C ARG A 35 1.19 -6.35 -7.97
N SER A 36 1.29 -6.76 -6.71
CA SER A 36 2.53 -6.63 -5.96
C SER A 36 3.63 -7.48 -6.61
N ALA A 37 4.81 -6.90 -6.82
CA ALA A 37 6.00 -7.63 -7.21
C ALA A 37 6.96 -7.70 -6.02
N ASP A 38 7.59 -8.85 -5.79
CA ASP A 38 8.53 -9.03 -4.69
C ASP A 38 9.88 -8.47 -5.14
N LEU A 39 10.36 -7.43 -4.45
CA LEU A 39 11.60 -6.74 -4.80
C LEU A 39 12.80 -7.36 -4.09
N ARG A 40 12.68 -7.55 -2.77
CA ARG A 40 13.81 -7.97 -1.94
C ARG A 40 13.36 -8.60 -0.63
N THR A 41 14.06 -9.64 -0.20
CA THR A 41 13.93 -10.19 1.16
C THR A 41 15.00 -9.56 2.05
N ILE A 42 14.60 -8.97 3.19
CA ILE A 42 15.51 -8.29 4.13
C ILE A 42 16.07 -9.29 5.15
N GLY A 43 15.25 -10.23 5.60
CA GLY A 43 15.58 -11.21 6.63
C GLY A 43 14.37 -11.49 7.52
N ASP A 44 14.58 -12.18 8.64
CA ASP A 44 13.50 -12.55 9.56
C ASP A 44 13.36 -11.55 10.70
N HIS A 45 12.13 -11.33 11.15
CA HIS A 45 11.84 -10.45 12.28
C HIS A 45 12.32 -11.10 13.60
N PRO A 46 13.22 -10.48 14.38
CA PRO A 46 13.80 -11.06 15.60
C PRO A 46 12.78 -11.50 16.66
N GLU A 47 11.61 -10.87 16.72
CA GLU A 47 10.60 -11.21 17.75
C GLU A 47 9.61 -12.28 17.30
N THR A 48 9.35 -12.38 16.00
CA THR A 48 8.28 -13.26 15.47
C THR A 48 8.76 -14.36 14.56
N GLY A 49 10.01 -14.30 14.10
CA GLY A 49 10.57 -15.23 13.12
C GLY A 49 9.92 -15.13 11.73
N GLU A 50 9.12 -14.09 11.47
CA GLU A 50 8.44 -13.91 10.20
C GLU A 50 9.37 -13.26 9.17
N SER A 51 9.43 -13.81 7.96
CA SER A 51 10.30 -13.29 6.90
C SER A 51 9.78 -11.96 6.36
N LEU A 52 10.61 -10.93 6.48
CA LEU A 52 10.35 -9.57 6.01
C LEU A 52 10.74 -9.41 4.54
N VAL A 53 9.73 -9.15 3.72
CA VAL A 53 9.89 -8.96 2.27
C VAL A 53 9.40 -7.58 1.86
N VAL A 54 10.23 -6.87 1.09
CA VAL A 54 9.86 -5.63 0.41
C VAL A 54 9.19 -5.96 -0.92
N LYS A 55 8.02 -5.40 -1.14
CA LYS A 55 7.22 -5.59 -2.34
C LYS A 55 6.86 -4.23 -2.95
N ASP A 56 6.85 -4.12 -4.27
CA ASP A 56 6.35 -2.95 -4.99
C ASP A 56 4.87 -3.12 -5.28
N GLY A 57 4.04 -2.34 -4.59
CA GLY A 57 2.59 -2.39 -4.71
C GLY A 57 2.02 -1.26 -5.57
N ARG A 58 0.70 -1.31 -5.76
CA ARG A 58 -0.06 -0.24 -6.42
C ARG A 58 0.15 1.16 -5.80
N PHE A 59 0.39 1.22 -4.49
CA PHE A 59 0.54 2.48 -3.75
C PHE A 59 2.00 2.85 -3.50
N GLY A 60 2.95 2.12 -4.10
CA GLY A 60 4.36 2.22 -3.83
C GLY A 60 4.90 1.04 -3.03
N PRO A 61 6.20 1.08 -2.70
CA PRO A 61 6.90 0.00 -2.04
C PRO A 61 6.46 -0.13 -0.57
N TYR A 62 6.38 -1.37 -0.10
CA TYR A 62 5.95 -1.70 1.25
C TYR A 62 6.64 -2.97 1.76
N ILE A 63 6.73 -3.11 3.08
CA ILE A 63 7.23 -4.30 3.74
C ILE A 63 6.05 -5.18 4.15
N SER A 64 6.22 -6.48 3.99
CA SER A 64 5.27 -7.51 4.40
C SER A 64 5.99 -8.56 5.25
N ASP A 65 5.41 -8.91 6.40
CA ASP A 65 5.77 -10.11 7.18
C ASP A 65 4.86 -11.32 6.81
N GLY A 66 4.00 -11.15 5.80
CA GLY A 66 2.97 -12.11 5.39
C GLY A 66 1.60 -11.91 6.07
N LYS A 67 1.56 -11.34 7.29
CA LYS A 67 0.32 -11.06 8.05
C LYS A 67 -0.01 -9.56 8.11
N ILE A 68 1.01 -8.73 8.27
CA ILE A 68 1.01 -7.29 8.46
C ILE A 68 1.80 -6.66 7.32
N ASN A 69 1.26 -5.55 6.82
CA ASN A 69 1.87 -4.78 5.76
C ASN A 69 2.10 -3.35 6.23
N ALA A 70 3.35 -2.91 6.17
CA ALA A 70 3.77 -1.55 6.50
C ALA A 70 4.30 -0.84 5.25
N SER A 71 3.71 0.31 4.91
CA SER A 71 4.18 1.12 3.78
C SER A 71 5.52 1.76 4.09
N LEU A 72 6.44 1.75 3.13
CA LEU A 72 7.64 2.57 3.20
C LEU A 72 7.22 4.03 2.92
N LYS A 73 7.48 4.93 3.88
CA LYS A 73 7.15 6.35 3.78
C LYS A 73 8.43 7.18 3.82
N GLY A 74 8.40 8.33 3.16
CA GLY A 74 9.53 9.26 3.12
C GLY A 74 10.62 8.80 2.16
N ASP A 75 11.87 8.99 2.55
CA ASP A 75 13.06 8.76 1.73
C ASP A 75 13.56 7.30 1.74
N LEU A 76 12.85 6.40 2.42
CA LEU A 76 13.22 4.98 2.48
C LEU A 76 12.93 4.29 1.15
N THR A 77 13.99 3.98 0.41
CA THR A 77 13.92 3.21 -0.83
C THR A 77 13.91 1.70 -0.53
N PRO A 78 13.32 0.85 -1.40
CA PRO A 78 13.31 -0.60 -1.20
C PRO A 78 14.73 -1.21 -1.08
N GLU A 79 15.75 -0.52 -1.57
CA GLU A 79 17.15 -0.95 -1.54
C GLU A 79 17.90 -0.49 -0.28
N SER A 80 17.53 0.66 0.29
CA SER A 80 18.22 1.23 1.46
C SER A 80 17.63 0.79 2.81
N VAL A 81 16.45 0.17 2.81
CA VAL A 81 15.78 -0.26 4.04
C VAL A 81 16.58 -1.35 4.74
N THR A 82 16.88 -1.13 6.02
CA THR A 82 17.57 -2.09 6.88
C THR A 82 16.60 -2.99 7.64
N LEU A 83 17.08 -4.12 8.15
CA LEU A 83 16.29 -5.02 9.00
C LEU A 83 15.68 -4.30 10.19
N ALA A 84 16.47 -3.49 10.91
CA ALA A 84 16.01 -2.76 12.09
C ALA A 84 14.87 -1.76 11.78
N GLN A 85 14.94 -1.07 10.64
CA GLN A 85 13.87 -0.17 10.22
C GLN A 85 12.61 -0.94 9.80
N ALA A 86 12.79 -2.07 9.12
CA ALA A 86 11.67 -2.89 8.69
C ALA A 86 10.90 -3.49 9.87
N THR A 87 11.62 -3.97 10.89
CA THR A 87 11.03 -4.53 12.10
C THR A 87 10.30 -3.46 12.89
N GLU A 88 10.88 -2.26 13.01
CA GLU A 88 10.23 -1.13 13.68
C GLU A 88 8.92 -0.75 12.99
N LEU A 89 8.91 -0.60 11.67
CA LEU A 89 7.71 -0.25 10.90
C LEU A 89 6.60 -1.30 11.05
N ILE A 90 6.95 -2.59 11.03
CA ILE A 90 5.99 -3.67 11.22
C ILE A 90 5.44 -3.68 12.65
N ASN A 91 6.29 -3.50 13.65
CA ASN A 91 5.88 -3.43 15.06
C ASN A 91 4.96 -2.24 15.33
N GLN A 92 5.28 -1.06 14.80
CA GLN A 92 4.39 0.11 14.87
C GLN A 92 3.03 -0.17 14.21
N ARG A 93 3.02 -0.87 13.07
CA ARG A 93 1.79 -1.25 12.37
C ARG A 93 0.96 -2.28 13.14
N ARG A 94 1.63 -3.18 13.85
CA ARG A 94 1.01 -4.19 14.73
C ARG A 94 0.34 -3.55 15.95
N LEU A 95 0.99 -2.56 16.56
CA LEU A 95 0.44 -1.78 17.67
C LEU A 95 -0.73 -0.88 17.25
N ASN A 96 -0.67 -0.32 16.04
CA ASN A 96 -1.70 0.57 15.49
C ASN A 96 -2.41 -0.05 14.26
N PRO A 97 -3.24 -1.08 14.47
CA PRO A 97 -3.95 -1.73 13.38
C PRO A 97 -4.97 -0.75 12.75
N PRO A 98 -5.15 -0.80 11.42
CA PRO A 98 -6.12 0.06 10.76
C PRO A 98 -7.54 -0.22 11.28
N LYS A 99 -8.26 0.85 11.66
CA LYS A 99 -9.63 0.74 12.18
C LYS A 99 -10.52 0.08 11.12
N LYS A 100 -11.00 -1.13 11.41
CA LYS A 100 -11.93 -1.84 10.51
C LYS A 100 -13.19 -0.99 10.35
N ARG A 101 -13.42 -0.46 9.14
CA ARG A 101 -14.68 0.25 8.84
C ARG A 101 -15.80 -0.78 8.84
N LYS A 102 -16.69 -0.75 9.84
CA LYS A 102 -17.92 -1.55 9.83
C LYS A 102 -18.72 -1.17 8.58
N ARG A 103 -18.86 -2.10 7.64
CA ARG A 103 -19.76 -1.92 6.49
C ARG A 103 -21.19 -1.84 7.04
N LYS A 104 -21.84 -0.68 6.91
CA LYS A 104 -23.30 -0.59 7.12
C LYS A 104 -23.95 -1.39 6.00
N THR A 105 -24.59 -2.50 6.35
CA THR A 105 -25.45 -3.25 5.43
C THR A 105 -26.69 -2.41 5.18
N THR A 106 -26.84 -1.86 3.97
CA THR A 106 -28.10 -1.26 3.55
C THR A 106 -29.11 -2.39 3.34
N LYS A 107 -30.13 -2.49 4.20
CA LYS A 107 -31.29 -3.37 3.96
C LYS A 107 -31.91 -2.93 2.63
N LYS A 108 -31.85 -3.79 1.62
CA LYS A 108 -32.63 -3.63 0.38
C LYS A 108 -34.11 -3.53 0.79
N LYS A 109 -34.73 -2.37 0.59
CA LYS A 109 -36.20 -2.28 0.60
C LYS A 109 -36.69 -3.12 -0.58
N LYS A 110 -37.52 -4.10 -0.26
CA LYS A 110 -38.22 -4.97 -1.21
C LYS A 110 -39.44 -4.24 -1.74
#